data_AF-A0A5J4YCH3-F1
#
_entry.id   AF-A0A5J4YCH3-F1
#
_cell.length_a   1.000
_cell.length_b   1.000
_cell.length_c   1.000
_cell.angle_alpha   90.00
_cell.angle_beta   90.00
_cell.angle_gamma   90.00
#
_symmetry.space_group_name_H-M   'P 1'
#
loop_
_entity.id
_entity.type
_entity.pdbx_description
1 polymer ?
#
loop_
_entity_poly.entity_id
_entity_poly.type
_entity_poly.pdbx_seq_one_letter_code
_entity_poly.pdbx_strand_id
1 'polypeptide(L)'
;MLCIVHVEPYLSAPAEFLRTRQRANGGEIILAPIRSSRQILEAAEAALRELNIYEPDPAIYNSVLSKVRIASLDCYIREAAENDSLETKATQITQKWIKIADPCTFRLIAKNVTSLLPREQRELKVKTYKQLEELIQSFQLLDDIVDMAQQGDGTARERVPGCLQFTLAHITSFENCILTSLGFEPVLAT
;
A
#
# COMPACT_ATOMS: atom_id res chain seq x y z
N MET A 1 45.12 -15.85 -36.95
CA MET A 1 44.92 -14.87 -35.86
C MET A 1 43.42 -14.59 -35.80
N LEU A 2 42.66 -15.38 -35.03
CA LEU A 2 41.22 -15.15 -34.86
C LEU A 2 41.02 -14.02 -33.86
N CYS A 3 40.40 -12.92 -34.28
CA CYS A 3 39.84 -11.94 -33.35
C CYS A 3 38.58 -12.55 -32.73
N ILE A 4 38.70 -13.03 -31.50
CA ILE A 4 37.55 -13.35 -30.66
C ILE A 4 36.97 -12.00 -30.22
N VAL A 5 35.88 -11.58 -30.87
CA VAL A 5 35.10 -10.44 -30.39
C VAL A 5 34.44 -10.90 -29.08
N HIS A 6 34.94 -10.39 -27.95
CA HIS A 6 34.24 -10.50 -26.67
C HIS A 6 32.94 -9.70 -26.79
N VAL A 7 31.84 -10.40 -27.02
CA VAL A 7 30.50 -9.82 -26.92
C VAL A 7 30.19 -9.72 -25.43
N GLU A 8 30.40 -8.54 -24.85
CA GLU A 8 29.87 -8.22 -23.52
C GLU A 8 28.34 -8.42 -23.50
N PRO A 9 27.76 -8.92 -22.40
CA PRO A 9 26.33 -9.23 -22.33
C PRO A 9 25.51 -7.94 -22.21
N TYR A 10 25.16 -7.33 -23.35
CA TYR A 10 24.35 -6.11 -23.46
C TYR A 10 22.93 -6.19 -22.87
N LEU A 11 22.48 -7.35 -22.39
CA LEU A 11 21.17 -7.53 -21.74
C LEU A 11 21.12 -6.98 -20.31
N SER A 12 22.26 -6.71 -19.66
CA SER A 12 22.30 -6.13 -18.31
C SER A 12 22.16 -4.60 -18.31
N ALA A 13 22.54 -3.92 -19.40
CA ALA A 13 22.61 -2.46 -19.43
C ALA A 13 21.25 -1.74 -19.27
N PRO A 14 20.15 -2.17 -19.94
CA PRO A 14 18.85 -1.51 -19.77
C PRO A 14 18.22 -1.79 -18.40
N ALA A 15 18.32 -3.03 -17.91
CA ALA A 15 17.78 -3.39 -16.60
C ALA A 15 18.54 -2.68 -15.47
N GLU A 16 19.87 -2.61 -15.56
CA GLU A 16 20.68 -1.91 -14.56
C GLU A 16 20.43 -0.40 -14.60
N PHE A 17 20.32 0.21 -15.79
CA PHE A 17 19.93 1.61 -15.93
C PHE A 17 18.58 1.91 -15.25
N LEU A 18 17.58 1.06 -15.45
CA LEU A 18 16.27 1.21 -14.80
C LEU A 18 16.36 1.03 -13.28
N ARG A 19 17.15 0.08 -12.77
CA ARG A 19 17.40 -0.08 -11.34
C ARG A 19 18.05 1.16 -10.74
N THR A 20 19.06 1.73 -11.40
CA THR A 20 19.69 2.98 -10.94
C THR A 20 18.68 4.11 -10.81
N ARG A 21 17.73 4.22 -11.76
CA ARG A 21 16.65 5.20 -11.68
C ARG A 21 15.67 4.94 -10.54
N GLN A 22 15.28 3.68 -10.33
CA GLN A 22 14.39 3.30 -9.23
C GLN A 22 15.02 3.53 -7.85
N ARG A 23 16.35 3.41 -7.75
CA ARG A 23 17.13 3.66 -6.52
C ARG A 23 17.47 5.12 -6.29
N ALA A 24 17.27 5.98 -7.29
CA ALA A 24 17.60 7.40 -7.18
C ALA A 24 16.88 8.01 -5.97
N ASN A 25 17.60 8.86 -5.23
CA ASN A 25 17.14 9.45 -3.98
C ASN A 25 16.63 8.41 -2.97
N GLY A 26 17.21 7.20 -2.89
CA GLY A 26 16.75 6.18 -1.94
C GLY A 26 15.41 5.54 -2.31
N GLY A 27 14.95 5.71 -3.55
CA GLY A 27 13.67 5.15 -4.00
C GLY A 27 12.44 5.94 -3.58
N GLU A 28 12.59 7.18 -3.11
CA GLU A 28 11.48 8.04 -2.65
C GLU A 28 10.31 8.10 -3.63
N ILE A 29 10.57 8.21 -4.94
CA ILE A 29 9.51 8.30 -5.96
C ILE A 29 8.68 7.01 -6.00
N ILE A 30 9.33 5.85 -5.84
CA ILE A 30 8.66 4.54 -5.83
C ILE A 30 7.90 4.33 -4.51
N LEU A 31 8.46 4.81 -3.40
CA LEU A 31 7.92 4.60 -2.06
C LEU A 31 6.86 5.63 -1.66
N ALA A 32 6.79 6.78 -2.34
CA ALA A 32 5.91 7.88 -1.97
C ALA A 32 4.43 7.49 -1.79
N PRO A 33 3.80 6.70 -2.69
CA PRO A 33 2.42 6.26 -2.48
C PRO A 33 2.26 5.39 -1.23
N ILE A 34 3.19 4.45 -1.00
CA ILE A 34 3.16 3.54 0.16
C ILE A 34 3.28 4.32 1.46
N ARG A 35 4.22 5.27 1.52
CA ARG A 35 4.45 6.12 2.69
C ARG A 35 3.31 7.08 2.94
N SER A 36 2.71 7.63 1.88
CA SER A 36 1.52 8.47 1.98
C SER A 36 0.35 7.70 2.61
N SER A 37 0.03 6.50 2.11
CA SER A 37 -1.01 5.65 2.70
C SER A 37 -0.69 5.28 4.16
N ARG A 38 0.57 4.98 4.49
CA ARG A 38 0.98 4.68 5.87
C ARG A 38 0.78 5.88 6.80
N GLN A 39 1.22 7.07 6.40
CA GLN A 39 1.03 8.30 7.18
C GLN A 39 -0.45 8.61 7.43
N ILE A 40 -1.32 8.34 6.45
CA ILE A 40 -2.77 8.51 6.61
C ILE A 40 -3.33 7.52 7.63
N LEU A 41 -2.86 6.26 7.64
CA LEU A 41 -3.22 5.26 8.66
C LEU A 41 -2.69 5.63 10.05
N GLU A 42 -1.47 6.14 10.15
CA GLU A 42 -0.90 6.66 11.41
C GLU A 42 -1.74 7.83 11.95
N ALA A 43 -2.21 8.72 11.08
CA ALA A 43 -3.13 9.79 11.46
C ALA A 43 -4.51 9.27 11.90
N ALA A 44 -4.97 8.14 11.35
CA ALA A 44 -6.18 7.47 11.81
C ALA A 44 -5.96 6.84 13.21
N GLU A 45 -4.78 6.28 13.45
CA GLU A 45 -4.42 5.71 14.76
C GLU A 45 -4.35 6.80 15.83
N ALA A 46 -3.73 7.94 15.51
CA ALA A 46 -3.68 9.09 16.39
C ALA A 46 -5.09 9.58 16.77
N ALA A 47 -6.01 9.67 15.81
CA ALA A 47 -7.39 10.06 16.06
C ALA A 47 -8.13 9.08 17.00
N LEU A 48 -7.86 7.77 16.91
CA LEU A 48 -8.43 6.79 17.82
C LEU A 48 -7.86 6.90 19.24
N ARG A 49 -6.58 7.29 19.40
CA ARG A 49 -5.97 7.48 20.73
C ARG A 49 -6.56 8.66 21.48
N GLU A 50 -7.09 9.64 20.78
CA GLU A 50 -7.80 10.79 21.35
C GLU A 50 -9.25 10.46 21.76
N LEU A 51 -9.75 9.26 21.44
CA LEU A 51 -11.10 8.83 21.78
C LEU A 51 -11.27 8.71 23.31
N ASN A 52 -12.23 9.46 23.85
CA ASN A 52 -12.66 9.28 25.23
C ASN A 52 -13.48 7.98 25.34
N ILE A 53 -12.94 7.00 26.06
CA ILE A 53 -13.54 5.66 26.23
C ILE A 53 -14.90 5.74 26.95
N TYR A 54 -15.10 6.76 27.79
CA TYR A 54 -16.34 6.93 28.57
C TYR A 54 -17.48 7.59 27.78
N GLU A 55 -17.15 8.38 26.75
CA GLU A 55 -18.11 9.06 25.89
C GLU A 55 -17.57 9.10 24.45
N PRO A 56 -17.64 7.97 23.73
CA PRO A 56 -17.05 7.87 22.40
C PRO A 56 -17.85 8.70 21.39
N ASP A 57 -17.24 9.78 20.88
CA ASP A 57 -17.81 10.62 19.82
C ASP A 57 -17.89 9.86 18.48
N PRO A 58 -19.09 9.62 17.93
CA PRO A 58 -19.26 8.98 16.62
C PRO A 58 -18.53 9.70 15.47
N ALA A 59 -18.25 11.01 15.59
CA ALA A 59 -17.50 11.75 14.58
C ALA A 59 -16.04 11.27 14.42
N ILE A 60 -15.44 10.67 15.46
CA ILE A 60 -14.10 10.09 15.36
C ILE A 60 -14.09 8.91 14.39
N TYR A 61 -15.07 8.01 14.49
CA TYR A 61 -15.17 6.87 13.57
C TYR A 61 -15.46 7.30 12.12
N ASN A 62 -16.20 8.39 11.90
CA ASN A 62 -16.35 8.99 10.56
C ASN A 62 -15.00 9.46 9.99
N SER A 63 -14.20 10.15 10.81
CA SER A 63 -12.86 10.63 10.42
C SER A 63 -11.91 9.48 10.13
N VAL A 64 -11.90 8.46 10.99
CA VAL A 64 -11.09 7.23 10.81
C VAL A 64 -11.50 6.51 9.53
N LEU A 65 -12.80 6.33 9.28
CA LEU A 65 -13.32 5.69 8.07
C LEU A 65 -12.87 6.41 6.81
N SER A 66 -12.98 7.75 6.80
CA SER A 66 -12.51 8.58 5.69
C SER A 66 -11.02 8.38 5.44
N LYS A 67 -10.18 8.40 6.48
CA LYS A 67 -8.74 8.18 6.37
C LYS A 67 -8.40 6.79 5.83
N VAL A 68 -9.03 5.74 6.35
CA VAL A 68 -8.85 4.36 5.89
C VAL A 68 -9.18 4.23 4.41
N ARG A 69 -10.32 4.82 3.99
CA ARG A 69 -10.76 4.80 2.58
C ARG A 69 -9.84 5.58 1.66
N ILE A 70 -9.26 6.69 2.11
CA ILE A 70 -8.27 7.44 1.32
C ILE A 70 -6.97 6.64 1.21
N ALA A 71 -6.48 6.07 2.32
CA ALA A 71 -5.24 5.28 2.34
C ALA A 71 -5.32 4.02 1.46
N SER A 72 -6.52 3.44 1.30
CA SER A 72 -6.72 2.23 0.52
C SER A 72 -6.88 2.44 -1.00
N LEU A 73 -7.02 3.69 -1.47
CA LEU A 73 -7.18 4.00 -2.91
C LEU A 73 -5.99 3.54 -3.77
N ASP A 74 -4.79 3.48 -3.20
CA ASP A 74 -3.60 2.96 -3.87
C ASP A 74 -3.55 1.42 -3.93
N CYS A 75 -4.47 0.74 -3.23
CA CYS A 75 -4.55 -0.71 -3.10
C CYS A 75 -5.73 -1.33 -3.86
N TYR A 76 -6.93 -0.77 -3.75
CA TYR A 76 -8.11 -1.29 -4.45
C TYR A 76 -9.18 -0.21 -4.62
N ILE A 77 -10.05 -0.43 -5.61
CA ILE A 77 -11.26 0.39 -5.77
C ILE A 77 -12.36 -0.21 -4.91
N ARG A 78 -12.80 0.54 -3.90
CA ARG A 78 -14.05 0.25 -3.19
C ARG A 78 -15.26 0.71 -4.01
N GLU A 79 -16.40 0.08 -3.80
CA GLU A 79 -17.66 0.61 -4.32
C GLU A 79 -18.03 1.91 -3.61
N ALA A 80 -18.58 2.87 -4.35
CA ALA A 80 -19.07 4.12 -3.79
C ALA A 80 -20.17 3.82 -2.77
N ALA A 81 -20.00 4.30 -1.53
CA ALA A 81 -21.11 4.37 -0.60
C ALA A 81 -22.07 5.51 -1.00
N GLU A 82 -23.34 5.38 -0.66
CA GLU A 82 -24.36 6.38 -0.99
C GLU A 82 -24.05 7.76 -0.39
N ASN A 83 -23.36 7.80 0.75
CA ASN A 83 -22.95 9.01 1.46
C ASN A 83 -21.58 9.57 1.00
N ASP A 84 -20.88 8.92 0.06
CA ASP A 84 -19.61 9.43 -0.44
C ASP A 84 -19.79 10.75 -1.20
N SER A 85 -18.78 11.62 -1.10
CA SER A 85 -18.75 12.89 -1.82
C SER A 85 -18.80 12.69 -3.34
N LEU A 86 -19.26 13.71 -4.05
CA LEU A 86 -19.33 13.68 -5.52
C LEU A 86 -17.93 13.46 -6.14
N GLU A 87 -16.88 14.06 -5.56
CA GLU A 87 -15.49 13.85 -6.01
C GLU A 87 -15.02 12.41 -5.80
N THR A 88 -15.33 11.82 -4.66
CA THR A 88 -15.00 10.42 -4.35
C THR A 88 -15.68 9.47 -5.34
N LYS A 89 -16.97 9.70 -5.62
CA LYS A 89 -17.76 8.94 -6.59
C LYS A 89 -17.21 9.11 -8.01
N ALA A 90 -16.89 10.34 -8.43
CA ALA A 90 -16.33 10.62 -9.74
C ALA A 90 -14.98 9.92 -9.95
N THR A 91 -14.11 9.97 -8.95
CA THR A 91 -12.79 9.31 -8.98
C THR A 91 -12.94 7.80 -9.13
N GLN A 92 -13.80 7.16 -8.32
CA GLN A 92 -14.05 5.72 -8.41
C GLN A 92 -14.70 5.30 -9.74
N ILE A 93 -15.61 6.10 -10.27
CA ILE A 93 -16.19 5.89 -11.61
C ILE A 93 -15.08 5.96 -12.66
N THR A 94 -14.24 6.99 -12.67
CA THR A 94 -13.15 7.07 -13.65
C THR A 94 -12.19 5.87 -13.55
N GLN A 95 -11.87 5.41 -12.34
CA GLN A 95 -11.02 4.24 -12.14
C GLN A 95 -11.69 2.92 -12.58
N LYS A 96 -13.02 2.75 -12.36
CA LYS A 96 -13.78 1.58 -12.85
C LYS A 96 -13.94 1.57 -14.38
N TRP A 97 -14.06 2.74 -15.00
CA TRP A 97 -14.28 2.88 -16.45
C TRP A 97 -12.98 2.77 -17.25
N ILE A 98 -11.84 3.18 -16.69
CA ILE A 98 -10.52 2.97 -17.29
C ILE A 98 -10.08 1.53 -17.01
N LYS A 99 -10.66 0.56 -17.72
CA LYS A 99 -10.30 -0.88 -17.68
C LYS A 99 -8.85 -1.21 -18.08
N ILE A 100 -8.03 -0.21 -18.38
CA ILE A 100 -6.71 -0.36 -19.03
C ILE A 100 -5.56 -0.35 -18.00
N ALA A 101 -5.77 0.20 -16.80
CA ALA A 101 -4.77 0.25 -15.75
C ALA A 101 -5.21 -0.59 -14.54
N ASP A 102 -4.28 -1.35 -13.95
CA ASP A 102 -4.50 -1.93 -12.63
C ASP A 102 -4.71 -0.77 -11.65
N PRO A 103 -5.89 -0.67 -11.00
CA PRO A 103 -6.16 0.47 -10.14
C PRO A 103 -5.36 0.44 -8.84
N CYS A 104 -4.72 -0.70 -8.54
CA CYS A 104 -3.80 -0.83 -7.43
C CYS A 104 -2.43 -0.26 -7.82
N THR A 105 -2.16 1.00 -7.47
CA THR A 105 -0.82 1.61 -7.56
C THR A 105 0.25 0.70 -6.95
N PHE A 106 -0.06 0.03 -5.83
CA PHE A 106 0.90 -0.85 -5.16
C PHE A 106 1.21 -2.11 -5.98
N ARG A 107 0.26 -2.65 -6.75
CA ARG A 107 0.52 -3.78 -7.66
C ARG A 107 1.40 -3.35 -8.82
N LEU A 108 1.22 -2.13 -9.33
CA LEU A 108 2.11 -1.55 -10.34
C LEU A 108 3.54 -1.38 -9.80
N ILE A 109 3.69 -0.86 -8.57
CA ILE A 109 4.98 -0.74 -7.89
C ILE A 109 5.63 -2.13 -7.74
N ALA A 110 4.92 -3.11 -7.17
CA ALA A 110 5.43 -4.47 -6.99
C ALA A 110 5.87 -5.08 -8.32
N LYS A 111 5.09 -4.91 -9.39
CA LYS A 111 5.44 -5.39 -10.73
C LYS A 111 6.70 -4.71 -11.27
N ASN A 112 6.78 -3.40 -11.19
CA ASN A 112 7.88 -2.62 -11.75
C ASN A 112 9.20 -2.88 -11.04
N VAL A 113 9.17 -3.04 -9.71
CA VAL A 113 10.37 -3.32 -8.92
C VAL A 113 10.76 -4.79 -9.05
N THR A 114 9.81 -5.73 -8.91
CA THR A 114 10.15 -7.16 -8.93
C THR A 114 10.48 -7.72 -10.31
N SER A 115 10.06 -7.06 -11.39
CA SER A 115 10.41 -7.45 -12.77
C SER A 115 11.89 -7.25 -13.09
N LEU A 116 12.56 -6.37 -12.36
CA LEU A 116 13.99 -6.10 -12.50
C LEU A 116 14.85 -6.95 -11.56
N LEU A 117 14.25 -7.82 -10.73
CA LEU A 117 15.03 -8.67 -9.83
C LEU A 117 15.83 -9.73 -10.59
N PRO A 118 17.05 -10.06 -10.12
CA PRO A 118 17.78 -11.23 -10.60
C PRO A 118 16.96 -12.51 -10.42
N ARG A 119 17.24 -13.54 -11.24
CA ARG A 119 16.49 -14.80 -11.23
C ARG A 119 16.59 -15.51 -9.87
N GLU A 120 17.71 -15.34 -9.19
CA GLU A 120 18.04 -15.90 -7.88
C GLU A 120 17.13 -15.32 -6.79
N GLN A 121 16.55 -14.13 -6.99
CA GLN A 121 15.68 -13.45 -6.03
C GLN A 121 14.19 -13.71 -6.28
N ARG A 122 13.84 -14.83 -6.93
CA ARG A 122 12.45 -15.18 -7.22
C ARG A 122 11.59 -15.30 -5.96
N GLU A 123 12.17 -15.75 -4.85
CA GLU A 123 11.48 -15.84 -3.55
C GLU A 123 11.06 -14.47 -3.04
N LEU A 124 11.88 -13.43 -3.23
CA LEU A 124 11.54 -12.06 -2.86
C LEU A 124 10.35 -11.54 -3.67
N LYS A 125 10.27 -11.87 -4.96
CA LYS A 125 9.10 -11.57 -5.78
C LYS A 125 7.84 -12.23 -5.22
N VAL A 126 7.89 -13.53 -4.92
CA VAL A 126 6.74 -14.26 -4.34
C VAL A 126 6.32 -13.65 -3.00
N LYS A 127 7.29 -13.37 -2.12
CA LYS A 127 7.04 -12.71 -0.83
C LYS A 127 6.39 -11.34 -1.01
N THR A 128 6.86 -10.53 -1.95
CA THR A 128 6.32 -9.18 -2.23
C THR A 128 4.85 -9.25 -2.63
N TYR A 129 4.48 -10.17 -3.53
CA TYR A 129 3.08 -10.33 -3.94
C TYR A 129 2.20 -10.90 -2.82
N LYS A 130 2.74 -11.83 -2.02
CA LYS A 130 2.03 -12.31 -0.82
C LYS A 130 1.75 -11.17 0.18
N GLN A 131 2.74 -10.34 0.47
CA GLN A 131 2.56 -9.18 1.35
C GLN A 131 1.56 -8.17 0.80
N LEU A 132 1.53 -7.96 -0.52
CA LEU A 132 0.53 -7.12 -1.17
C LEU A 132 -0.89 -7.68 -1.02
N GLU A 133 -1.07 -8.99 -1.21
CA GLU A 133 -2.38 -9.64 -1.04
C GLU A 133 -2.87 -9.56 0.42
N GLU A 134 -1.98 -9.83 1.38
CA GLU A 134 -2.28 -9.70 2.81
C GLU A 134 -2.61 -8.24 3.19
N LEU A 135 -1.89 -7.26 2.62
CA LEU A 135 -2.19 -5.85 2.81
C LEU A 135 -3.58 -5.46 2.28
N ILE A 136 -3.92 -5.88 1.05
CA ILE A 136 -5.24 -5.62 0.46
C ILE A 136 -6.35 -6.21 1.34
N GLN A 137 -6.20 -7.46 1.78
CA GLN A 137 -7.17 -8.10 2.68
C GLN A 137 -7.29 -7.37 4.01
N SER A 138 -6.17 -6.91 4.57
CA SER A 138 -6.18 -6.14 5.83
C SER A 138 -6.91 -4.80 5.69
N PHE A 139 -6.77 -4.10 4.55
CA PHE A 139 -7.51 -2.88 4.30
C PHE A 139 -9.02 -3.14 4.15
N GLN A 140 -9.41 -4.20 3.45
CA GLN A 140 -10.82 -4.58 3.29
C GLN A 140 -11.46 -4.87 4.65
N LEU A 141 -10.80 -5.70 5.48
CA LEU A 141 -11.26 -6.00 6.82
C LEU A 141 -11.35 -4.73 7.70
N LEU A 142 -10.36 -3.84 7.61
CA LEU A 142 -10.35 -2.61 8.38
C LEU A 142 -11.48 -1.66 7.95
N ASP A 143 -11.72 -1.47 6.65
CA ASP A 143 -12.82 -0.66 6.14
C ASP A 143 -14.17 -1.18 6.65
N ASP A 144 -14.42 -2.49 6.55
CA ASP A 144 -15.66 -3.11 7.05
C ASP A 144 -15.84 -2.92 8.56
N ILE A 145 -14.78 -3.12 9.34
CA ILE A 145 -14.83 -3.00 10.81
C ILE A 145 -15.04 -1.54 11.24
N VAL A 146 -14.39 -0.59 10.58
CA VAL A 146 -14.58 0.83 10.88
C VAL A 146 -15.98 1.30 10.45
N ASP A 147 -16.51 0.81 9.33
CA ASP A 147 -17.87 1.12 8.87
C ASP A 147 -18.92 0.62 9.87
N MET A 148 -18.79 -0.62 10.38
CA MET A 148 -19.65 -1.13 11.44
C MET A 148 -19.52 -0.33 12.75
N ALA A 149 -18.29 0.04 13.14
CA ALA A 149 -18.04 0.83 14.35
C ALA A 149 -18.67 2.24 14.25
N GLN A 150 -18.62 2.83 13.05
CA GLN A 150 -19.24 4.11 12.71
C GLN A 150 -20.77 4.04 12.83
N GLN A 151 -21.38 2.91 12.44
CA GLN A 151 -22.82 2.67 12.57
C GLN A 151 -23.27 2.35 14.00
N GLY A 152 -22.34 2.23 14.96
CA GLY A 152 -22.65 2.06 16.37
C GLY A 152 -22.41 0.66 16.94
N ASP A 153 -21.81 -0.27 16.16
CA ASP A 153 -21.49 -1.60 16.66
C ASP A 153 -20.36 -1.54 17.70
N GLY A 154 -20.69 -1.88 18.96
CA GLY A 154 -19.73 -1.86 20.07
C GLY A 154 -18.59 -2.88 19.92
N THR A 155 -18.86 -4.07 19.37
CA THR A 155 -17.83 -5.10 19.15
C THR A 155 -16.87 -4.65 18.05
N ALA A 156 -17.39 -4.02 17.00
CA ALA A 156 -16.57 -3.43 15.96
C ALA A 156 -15.67 -2.32 16.52
N ARG A 157 -16.23 -1.42 17.36
CA ARG A 157 -15.48 -0.33 18.01
C ARG A 157 -14.29 -0.85 18.84
N GLU A 158 -14.46 -1.94 19.57
CA GLU A 158 -13.38 -2.59 20.33
C GLU A 158 -12.31 -3.19 19.42
N ARG A 159 -12.68 -3.65 18.22
CA ARG A 159 -11.76 -4.29 17.26
C ARG A 159 -11.00 -3.29 16.38
N VAL A 160 -11.52 -2.09 16.15
CA VAL A 160 -10.91 -1.08 15.26
C VAL A 160 -9.41 -0.85 15.57
N PRO A 161 -8.97 -0.61 16.82
CA PRO A 161 -7.55 -0.34 17.11
C PRO A 161 -6.64 -1.51 16.71
N GLY A 162 -7.04 -2.74 17.02
CA GLY A 162 -6.28 -3.95 16.67
C GLY A 162 -6.22 -4.18 15.17
N CYS A 163 -7.35 -4.02 14.46
CA CYS A 163 -7.38 -4.11 13.00
C CYS A 163 -6.52 -3.04 12.34
N LEU A 164 -6.52 -1.80 12.86
CA LEU A 164 -5.71 -0.71 12.31
C LEU A 164 -4.21 -0.98 12.48
N GLN A 165 -3.79 -1.43 13.67
CA GLN A 165 -2.40 -1.81 13.93
C GLN A 165 -1.96 -2.98 13.04
N PHE A 166 -2.86 -3.94 12.81
CA PHE A 166 -2.62 -5.06 11.90
C PHE A 166 -2.39 -4.58 10.45
N THR A 167 -3.21 -3.65 9.95
CA THR A 167 -3.02 -3.03 8.62
C THR A 167 -1.73 -2.22 8.55
N LEU A 168 -1.39 -1.45 9.60
CA LEU A 168 -0.11 -0.72 9.71
C LEU A 168 1.11 -1.66 9.63
N ALA A 169 1.03 -2.83 10.27
CA ALA A 169 2.08 -3.85 10.19
C ALA A 169 2.22 -4.43 8.77
N HIS A 170 1.11 -4.66 8.07
CA HIS A 170 1.14 -5.15 6.69
C HIS A 170 1.66 -4.11 5.69
N ILE A 171 1.30 -2.83 5.81
CA ILE A 171 1.82 -1.80 4.91
C ILE A 171 3.32 -1.60 5.11
N THR A 172 3.79 -1.69 6.37
CA THR A 172 5.22 -1.66 6.70
C THR A 172 5.95 -2.88 6.14
N SER A 173 5.36 -4.07 6.25
CA SER A 173 5.94 -5.30 5.71
C SER A 173 6.02 -5.29 4.18
N PHE A 174 5.02 -4.71 3.51
CA PHE A 174 5.05 -4.47 2.08
C PHE A 174 6.10 -3.43 1.69
N GLU A 175 6.18 -2.28 2.38
CA GLU A 175 7.22 -1.26 2.20
C GLU A 175 8.62 -1.89 2.29
N ASN A 176 8.85 -2.74 3.30
CA ASN A 176 10.10 -3.45 3.50
C ASN A 176 10.43 -4.40 2.34
N CYS A 177 9.45 -5.11 1.78
CA CYS A 177 9.70 -5.95 0.59
C CYS A 177 10.09 -5.10 -0.63
N ILE A 178 9.48 -3.93 -0.80
CA ILE A 178 9.85 -3.00 -1.88
C ILE A 178 11.26 -2.45 -1.66
N LEU A 179 11.60 -2.02 -0.45
CA LEU A 179 12.95 -1.57 -0.09
C LEU A 179 14.00 -2.64 -0.36
N THR A 180 13.79 -3.86 0.10
CA THR A 180 14.69 -4.99 -0.18
C THR A 180 14.82 -5.25 -1.68
N SER A 181 13.71 -5.16 -2.42
CA SER A 181 13.73 -5.35 -3.88
C SER A 181 14.46 -4.23 -4.62
N LEU A 182 14.49 -3.03 -4.05
CA LEU A 182 15.30 -1.91 -4.51
C LEU A 182 16.76 -2.02 -4.04
N GLY A 183 17.11 -2.95 -3.15
CA GLY A 183 18.47 -3.12 -2.60
C GLY A 183 18.77 -2.22 -1.40
N PHE A 184 17.74 -1.78 -0.67
CA PHE A 184 17.87 -1.02 0.57
C PHE A 184 17.56 -1.89 1.80
N GLU A 185 18.06 -1.45 2.96
CA GLU A 185 17.74 -2.08 4.24
C GLU A 185 16.27 -1.85 4.63
N PRO A 186 15.59 -2.82 5.26
CA PRO A 186 14.22 -2.66 5.74
C PRO A 186 14.10 -1.58 6.82
N VAL A 187 12.93 -0.95 6.91
CA VAL A 187 12.54 -0.11 8.05
C VAL A 187 12.39 -1.01 9.28
N LEU A 188 13.16 -0.71 10.33
CA LEU A 188 12.98 -1.33 11.65
C LEU A 188 11.66 -0.83 12.25
N ALA A 189 10.81 -1.75 12.71
CA ALA A 189 9.61 -1.39 13.45
C ALA A 189 10.02 -0.71 14.77
N THR A 190 9.63 0.55 14.95
CA THR A 190 9.73 1.28 16.22
C THR A 190 8.47 1.10 17.04
#